data_AF-A0A3D5KPV7-F1
#
_entry.id   AF-A0A3D5KPV7-F1
#
_cell.length_a   1.000
_cell.length_b   1.000
_cell.length_c   1.000
_cell.angle_alpha   90.00
_cell.angle_beta   90.00
_cell.angle_gamma   90.00
#
_symmetry.space_group_name_H-M   'P 1'
#
loop_
_entity.id
_entity.type
_entity.pdbx_description
1 polymer ?
#
loop_
_entity_poly.entity_id
_entity_poly.type
_entity_poly.pdbx_seq_one_letter_code
_entity_poly.pdbx_strand_id
1 'polypeptide(L)'
;MVLKENHNAPVATFWVWYRVGSGRERTGITGISHWVEHMLFKGTQKFPGRSADQIISREGGVWNGGTWLDFTYYFETLPAEKIELGLSLEADRMV
;
A
#
# COMPACT_ATOMS: atom_id res chain seq x y z
N MET A 1 3.05 -6.79 14.34
CA MET A 1 4.14 -6.22 13.54
C MET A 1 5.28 -7.21 13.53
N VAL A 2 5.85 -7.51 12.37
CA VAL A 2 7.03 -8.37 12.22
C VAL A 2 8.11 -7.50 11.56
N LEU A 3 9.31 -7.47 12.14
CA LEU A 3 10.47 -6.77 11.59
C LEU A 3 11.55 -7.80 11.30
N LYS A 4 12.14 -7.72 10.11
CA LYS A 4 13.25 -8.58 9.69
C LYS A 4 14.33 -7.71 9.06
N GLU A 5 15.45 -7.60 9.74
CA GLU A 5 16.62 -6.89 9.24
C GLU A 5 17.40 -7.78 8.25
N ASN A 6 17.86 -7.18 7.15
CA ASN A 6 18.67 -7.84 6.12
C ASN A 6 19.54 -6.79 5.41
N HIS A 7 20.86 -6.93 5.51
CA HIS A 7 21.82 -5.98 4.90
C HIS A 7 22.32 -6.40 3.50
N ASN A 8 21.78 -7.48 2.92
CA ASN A 8 22.21 -7.97 1.60
C ASN A 8 21.70 -7.11 0.43
N ALA A 9 20.69 -6.27 0.65
CA ALA A 9 20.14 -5.37 -0.36
C ALA A 9 19.89 -3.98 0.25
N PRO A 10 20.22 -2.87 -0.44
CA PRO A 10 20.05 -1.51 0.07
C PRO A 10 18.60 -1.01 -0.05
N VAL A 11 17.62 -1.88 0.17
CA VAL A 11 16.19 -1.59 0.07
C VAL A 11 15.46 -2.05 1.32
N ALA A 12 14.36 -1.37 1.63
CA ALA A 12 13.43 -1.76 2.67
C ALA A 12 12.02 -1.90 2.07
N THR A 13 11.26 -2.85 2.59
CA THR A 13 9.87 -3.05 2.19
C THR A 13 8.98 -3.02 3.42
N PHE A 14 7.92 -2.22 3.36
CA PHE A 14 6.85 -2.23 4.36
C PHE A 14 5.61 -2.92 3.78
N TRP A 15 4.90 -3.67 4.64
CA TRP A 15 3.67 -4.36 4.28
C TRP A 15 2.62 -4.11 5.34
N VAL A 16 1.39 -3.84 4.90
CA VAL A 16 0.21 -3.81 5.76
C VAL A 16 -0.83 -4.79 5.23
N TRP A 17 -1.41 -5.57 6.13
CA TRP A 17 -2.37 -6.62 5.81
C TRP A 17 -3.65 -6.40 6.60
N TYR A 18 -4.77 -6.35 5.90
CA TYR A 18 -6.10 -6.27 6.47
C TYR A 18 -6.78 -7.62 6.33
N ARG A 19 -7.31 -8.14 7.45
CA ARG A 19 -8.08 -9.40 7.46
C ARG A 19 -9.52 -9.15 6.99
N VAL A 20 -9.66 -8.66 5.77
CA VAL A 20 -10.91 -8.45 5.02
C VAL A 20 -10.59 -8.56 3.53
N GLY A 21 -11.47 -9.20 2.77
CA GLY A 21 -11.31 -9.42 1.34
C GLY A 21 -12.67 -9.63 0.67
N SER A 22 -12.66 -9.99 -0.62
CA SER A 22 -13.85 -10.12 -1.45
C SER A 22 -14.83 -11.21 -0.98
N GLY A 23 -14.38 -12.19 -0.21
CA GLY A 23 -15.22 -13.22 0.39
C GLY A 23 -16.20 -12.69 1.45
N ARG A 24 -16.06 -11.43 1.89
CA ARG A 24 -17.00 -10.76 2.80
C ARG A 24 -18.01 -9.85 2.10
N GLU A 25 -17.99 -9.81 0.78
CA GLU A 25 -18.91 -8.98 0.00
C GLU A 25 -20.33 -9.56 0.00
N ARG A 26 -21.31 -8.68 -0.19
CA ARG A 26 -22.72 -9.08 -0.33
C ARG A 26 -23.10 -9.05 -1.80
N THR A 27 -24.01 -9.94 -2.19
CA THR A 27 -24.63 -9.89 -3.52
C THR A 27 -25.21 -8.50 -3.78
N GLY A 28 -24.93 -7.94 -4.96
CA GLY A 28 -25.30 -6.57 -5.33
C GLY A 28 -24.21 -5.52 -5.12
N ILE A 29 -23.12 -5.84 -4.40
CA ILE A 29 -21.95 -4.97 -4.22
C ILE A 29 -20.63 -5.72 -4.45
N THR A 30 -20.64 -6.72 -5.33
CA THR A 30 -19.45 -7.53 -5.64
C THR A 30 -18.37 -6.72 -6.34
N GLY A 31 -17.10 -6.93 -5.99
CA GLY A 31 -15.95 -6.19 -6.47
C GLY A 31 -15.63 -4.93 -5.65
N ILE A 32 -16.46 -4.58 -4.65
CA ILE A 32 -16.27 -3.37 -3.84
C ILE A 32 -14.95 -3.38 -3.07
N SER A 33 -14.48 -4.52 -2.58
CA SER A 33 -13.23 -4.61 -1.82
C SER A 33 -12.04 -4.28 -2.70
N HIS A 34 -12.00 -4.84 -3.91
CA HIS A 34 -10.98 -4.56 -4.92
C HIS A 34 -11.08 -3.12 -5.45
N TRP A 35 -12.30 -2.61 -5.60
CA TRP A 35 -12.51 -1.21 -5.96
C TRP A 35 -11.97 -0.26 -4.89
N VAL A 36 -12.27 -0.49 -3.61
CA VAL A 36 -11.73 0.31 -2.50
C VAL A 36 -10.21 0.25 -2.49
N GLU A 37 -9.61 -0.93 -2.71
CA GLU A 37 -8.16 -1.08 -2.80
C GLU A 37 -7.56 -0.17 -3.87
N HIS A 38 -8.11 -0.17 -5.08
CA HIS A 38 -7.68 0.77 -6.13
C HIS A 38 -7.93 2.24 -5.78
N MET A 39 -9.02 2.55 -5.09
CA MET A 39 -9.34 3.94 -4.71
C MET A 39 -8.36 4.50 -3.69
N LEU A 40 -7.78 3.65 -2.84
CA LEU A 40 -6.76 4.05 -1.88
C LEU A 40 -5.42 4.45 -2.55
N PHE A 41 -5.23 4.16 -3.85
CA PHE A 41 -4.13 4.68 -4.66
C PHE A 41 -4.44 6.02 -5.36
N LYS A 42 -5.69 6.52 -5.32
CA LYS A 42 -6.09 7.74 -6.06
C LYS A 42 -5.81 9.05 -5.31
N GLY A 43 -5.10 8.94 -4.21
CA GLY A 43 -4.61 10.06 -3.44
C GLY A 43 -5.45 10.37 -2.22
N THR A 44 -4.86 11.20 -1.38
CA THR A 44 -5.36 11.63 -0.07
C THR A 44 -5.35 13.15 -0.01
N GLN A 45 -5.69 13.74 1.15
CA GLN A 45 -5.57 15.19 1.33
C GLN A 45 -4.11 15.67 1.25
N LYS A 46 -3.18 14.90 1.83
CA LYS A 46 -1.75 15.25 1.83
C LYS A 46 -1.04 14.88 0.53
N PHE A 47 -1.48 13.81 -0.13
CA PHE A 47 -0.91 13.31 -1.38
C PHE A 47 -2.01 13.22 -2.44
N PRO A 48 -2.44 14.35 -3.04
CA PRO A 48 -3.57 14.38 -3.95
C PRO A 48 -3.26 13.71 -5.30
N GLY A 49 -4.28 13.08 -5.88
CA GLY A 49 -4.24 12.51 -7.22
C GLY A 49 -3.14 11.47 -7.40
N ARG A 50 -2.21 11.75 -8.33
CA ARG A 50 -1.11 10.84 -8.68
C ARG A 50 0.23 11.20 -8.00
N SER A 51 0.21 12.10 -7.02
CA SER A 51 1.45 12.57 -6.38
C SER A 51 2.21 11.43 -5.69
N ALA A 52 1.50 10.53 -5.01
CA ALA A 52 2.11 9.36 -4.36
C ALA A 52 2.82 8.44 -5.37
N ASP A 53 2.16 8.07 -6.49
CA ASP A 53 2.77 7.29 -7.58
C ASP A 53 4.07 7.96 -8.09
N GLN A 54 4.02 9.27 -8.33
CA GLN A 54 5.13 10.05 -8.87
C GLN A 54 6.29 10.12 -7.88
N ILE A 55 6.00 10.31 -6.59
CA ILE A 55 6.99 10.40 -5.52
C ILE A 55 7.68 9.04 -5.35
N ILE A 56 6.92 7.94 -5.25
CA ILE A 56 7.49 6.58 -5.15
C ILE A 56 8.37 6.27 -6.35
N SER A 57 7.88 6.52 -7.57
CA SER A 57 8.65 6.25 -8.79
C SER A 57 9.91 7.11 -8.90
N ARG A 58 9.84 8.39 -8.51
CA ARG A 58 11.00 9.31 -8.54
C ARG A 58 12.11 8.89 -7.58
N GLU A 59 11.76 8.32 -6.44
CA GLU A 59 12.73 7.82 -5.46
C GLU A 59 13.20 6.37 -5.77
N GLY A 60 12.85 5.83 -6.94
CA GLY A 60 13.24 4.48 -7.36
C GLY A 60 12.49 3.36 -6.64
N GLY A 61 11.37 3.68 -6.00
CA GLY A 61 10.53 2.73 -5.31
C GLY A 61 9.46 2.10 -6.20
N VAL A 62 8.85 1.06 -5.65
CA VAL A 62 7.66 0.41 -6.21
C VAL A 62 6.66 0.19 -5.09
N TRP A 63 5.37 0.30 -5.41
CA TRP A 63 4.30 0.01 -4.48
C TRP A 63 3.19 -0.76 -5.20
N ASN A 64 2.43 -1.55 -4.46
CA ASN A 64 1.25 -2.22 -4.99
C ASN A 64 0.32 -2.65 -3.87
N GLY A 65 -0.86 -3.13 -4.24
CA GLY A 65 -1.81 -3.76 -3.36
C GLY A 65 -2.44 -4.97 -4.01
N GLY A 66 -3.28 -5.66 -3.23
CA GLY A 66 -4.07 -6.74 -3.78
C GLY A 66 -5.16 -7.16 -2.82
N THR A 67 -6.32 -7.47 -3.41
CA THR A 67 -7.49 -8.00 -2.70
C THR A 67 -7.67 -9.47 -3.02
N TRP A 68 -7.78 -10.30 -1.98
CA TRP A 68 -8.10 -11.72 -2.08
C TRP A 68 -9.41 -12.04 -1.34
N LEU A 69 -9.74 -13.32 -1.21
CA LEU A 69 -11.00 -13.75 -0.57
C LEU A 69 -11.07 -13.31 0.90
N ASP A 70 -9.97 -13.39 1.63
CA ASP A 70 -9.93 -13.23 3.09
C ASP A 70 -9.02 -12.09 3.57
N PHE A 71 -8.24 -11.49 2.67
CA PHE A 71 -7.35 -10.38 2.99
C PHE A 71 -7.23 -9.35 1.87
N THR A 72 -6.77 -8.17 2.24
CA THR A 72 -6.32 -7.10 1.36
C THR A 72 -4.96 -6.65 1.87
N TYR A 73 -3.99 -6.46 1.01
CA TYR A 73 -2.65 -6.00 1.41
C TYR A 73 -2.20 -4.81 0.57
N TYR A 74 -1.27 -4.05 1.14
CA TYR A 74 -0.50 -3.03 0.46
C TYR A 74 0.97 -3.19 0.84
N PHE A 75 1.85 -2.83 -0.07
CA PHE A 75 3.27 -2.77 0.20
C PHE A 75 3.94 -1.68 -0.62
N GLU A 76 5.09 -1.26 -0.11
CA GLU A 76 6.00 -0.38 -0.80
C GLU A 76 7.44 -0.82 -0.53
N THR A 77 8.24 -0.84 -1.57
CA THR A 77 9.68 -1.08 -1.52
C THR A 77 10.39 0.18 -1.99
N LEU A 78 11.31 0.67 -1.17
CA LEU A 78 12.09 1.89 -1.41
C LEU A 78 13.56 1.62 -1.05
N PRO A 79 14.50 2.48 -1.51
CA PRO A 79 15.84 2.53 -0.93
C PRO A 79 15.75 2.64 0.60
N ALA A 80 16.59 1.92 1.33
CA ALA A 80 16.47 1.78 2.78
C ALA A 80 16.45 3.15 3.51
N GLU A 81 17.27 4.09 3.05
CA GLU A 81 17.34 5.48 3.55
C GLU A 81 16.07 6.33 3.28
N LYS A 82 15.15 5.85 2.44
CA LYS A 82 13.91 6.51 2.05
C LYS A 82 12.67 5.85 2.61
N ILE A 83 12.79 4.81 3.44
CA ILE A 83 11.63 4.03 3.91
C ILE A 83 10.59 4.88 4.67
N GLU A 84 11.03 5.93 5.36
CA GLU A 84 10.15 6.88 6.06
C GLU A 84 9.12 7.54 5.11
N LEU A 85 9.47 7.75 3.85
CA LEU A 85 8.54 8.25 2.85
C LEU A 85 7.39 7.26 2.64
N GLY A 86 7.71 5.98 2.45
CA GLY A 86 6.72 4.91 2.30
C GLY A 86 5.78 4.83 3.50
N LEU A 87 6.37 4.76 4.70
CA LEU A 87 5.61 4.76 5.96
C LEU A 87 4.69 5.97 6.10
N SER A 88 5.14 7.16 5.68
CA SER A 88 4.35 8.38 5.75
C SER A 88 3.18 8.42 4.76
N LEU A 89 3.35 7.82 3.58
CA LEU A 89 2.28 7.65 2.59
C LEU A 89 1.24 6.66 3.11
N GLU A 90 1.70 5.56 3.72
CA GLU A 90 0.84 4.52 4.24
C GLU A 90 0.06 4.94 5.48
N ALA A 91 0.68 5.74 6.35
CA ALA A 91 0.00 6.36 7.47
C ALA A 91 -1.11 7.30 6.99
N ASP A 92 -0.85 8.13 5.98
CA ASP A 92 -1.81 9.13 5.48
C ASP A 92 -2.98 8.50 4.71
N ARG A 93 -2.76 7.37 4.04
CA ARG A 93 -3.79 6.60 3.34
C ARG A 93 -4.85 6.01 4.28
N MET A 94 -4.53 5.85 5.56
CA MET A 94 -5.28 5.04 6.52
C MET A 94 -5.94 5.87 7.64
N VAL A 95 -6.14 7.18 7.41
CA VAL A 95 -6.76 8.14 8.35
C VAL A 95 -8.19 8.49 7.93
#